data_AF-A0A9D6Y0G7-F1
#
_entry.id   AF-A0A9D6Y0G7-F1
#
_cell.length_a   1.000
_cell.length_b   1.000
_cell.length_c   1.000
_cell.angle_alpha   90.00
_cell.angle_beta   90.00
_cell.angle_gamma   90.00
#
_symmetry.space_group_name_H-M   'P 1'
#
loop_
_entity.id
_entity.type
_entity.pdbx_description
1 polymer ?
#
loop_
_entity_poly.entity_id
_entity_poly.type
_entity_poly.pdbx_seq_one_letter_code
_entity_poly.pdbx_strand_id
1 'polypeptide(L)'
;MRTLPEVAGALELAGGDRAVLADLATAHVVASGHDLLSRREVPGLDLDAEATAAGIAARLTVRRAVRIANPVHLCFGVLEPAGVQRITLRVTLEEEASAAFLAHCFFPRAERVEHTMDATIEVAPGAEMRYREGHYHGPRGGAVVVPKAVVRLGAGARYFSEFALTTGRVGRLAIDYRVEAAAEAVAELTARVFGHGTDEVLIREELVLAGRGARGLIKTRVALEGAASAEVVNVTEGGAEGARGHIDCLEIVKDRATASAVPIFFSWCNLRCVFCQNFDVSQQGAGAEVRPEGLAAMMLELQARGCHNVNLVTPEHVVPQILEALPHAIERGLRLPIVYNTGAYDGLGSLRALDGIVDIYMPDFKVWDPALALRYLRARDYPEVARAAFREMHRQVGALVLGADGLARRGLLVRHLVMPGGIAGTREVMRFLAELSRDTYVNLMDQYYPAGRVSPERFPEIDRRITDEEFDAALAAARAAGLHRFDPPRRLARLAAR
;
A
#
# COMPACT_ATOMS: atom_id res chain seq x y z
N MET A 1 38.14 6.42 -16.71
CA MET A 1 37.18 6.87 -17.75
C MET A 1 36.25 5.71 -18.02
N ARG A 2 34.97 5.87 -17.72
CA ARG A 2 33.95 4.83 -17.95
C ARG A 2 33.75 4.70 -19.46
N THR A 3 33.79 3.48 -19.97
CA THR A 3 33.71 3.24 -21.41
C THR A 3 32.35 2.63 -21.78
N LEU A 4 31.85 2.97 -22.97
CA LEU A 4 30.60 2.41 -23.50
C LEU A 4 30.61 0.85 -23.55
N PRO A 5 31.73 0.17 -23.85
CA PRO A 5 31.83 -1.29 -23.75
C PRO A 5 31.61 -1.85 -22.34
N GLU A 6 32.08 -1.17 -21.29
CA GLU A 6 31.87 -1.62 -19.91
C GLU A 6 30.39 -1.52 -19.52
N VAL A 7 29.69 -0.48 -19.97
CA VAL A 7 28.25 -0.35 -19.78
C VAL A 7 27.47 -1.35 -20.63
N ALA A 8 27.91 -1.65 -21.85
CA ALA A 8 27.30 -2.68 -22.69
C ALA A 8 27.34 -4.07 -22.02
N GLY A 9 28.43 -4.41 -21.34
CA GLY A 9 28.51 -5.65 -20.56
C GLY A 9 27.63 -5.64 -19.31
N ALA A 10 27.49 -4.48 -18.65
CA ALA A 10 26.59 -4.34 -17.49
C ALA A 10 25.10 -4.33 -17.88
N LEU A 11 24.78 -3.86 -19.09
CA LEU A 11 23.43 -3.85 -19.64
C LEU A 11 22.85 -5.26 -19.76
N GLU A 12 23.66 -6.23 -20.19
CA GLU A 12 23.26 -7.64 -20.27
C GLU A 12 22.91 -8.24 -18.91
N LEU A 13 23.62 -7.82 -17.86
CA LEU A 13 23.35 -8.26 -16.49
C LEU A 13 22.00 -7.74 -15.97
N ALA A 14 21.55 -6.59 -16.46
CA ALA A 14 20.21 -6.04 -16.20
C ALA A 14 19.14 -6.56 -17.18
N GLY A 15 19.46 -7.54 -18.02
CA GLY A 15 18.55 -8.15 -18.98
C GLY A 15 18.36 -7.38 -20.29
N GLY A 16 19.21 -6.39 -20.56
CA GLY A 16 19.18 -5.60 -21.80
C GLY A 16 20.05 -6.21 -22.92
N ASP A 17 19.72 -5.88 -24.17
CA ASP A 17 20.51 -6.31 -25.33
C ASP A 17 21.56 -5.24 -25.69
N ARG A 18 22.84 -5.63 -25.72
CA ARG A 18 23.95 -4.75 -26.13
C ARG A 18 23.79 -4.22 -27.56
N ALA A 19 23.10 -4.97 -28.44
CA ALA A 19 22.92 -4.60 -29.84
C ALA A 19 22.14 -3.30 -30.00
N VAL A 20 21.33 -2.94 -29.00
CA VAL A 20 20.56 -1.68 -28.97
C VAL A 20 21.45 -0.45 -29.06
N LEU A 21 22.64 -0.47 -28.45
CA LEU A 21 23.56 0.68 -28.49
C LEU A 21 24.08 0.98 -29.91
N ALA A 22 24.08 -0.04 -30.78
CA ALA A 22 24.50 0.04 -32.16
C ALA A 22 23.33 0.23 -33.15
N ASP A 23 22.10 -0.08 -32.75
CA ASP A 23 20.91 0.09 -33.59
C ASP A 23 20.56 1.57 -33.77
N LEU A 24 20.58 2.03 -35.01
CA LEU A 24 20.27 3.42 -35.37
C LEU A 24 18.77 3.73 -35.27
N ALA A 25 17.91 2.71 -35.29
CA ALA A 25 16.46 2.85 -35.19
C ALA A 25 15.97 2.94 -33.73
N THR A 26 16.85 2.80 -32.74
CA THR A 26 16.50 2.75 -31.32
C THR A 26 17.08 3.95 -30.58
N ALA A 27 16.22 4.75 -29.95
CA ALA A 27 16.64 5.88 -29.14
C ALA A 27 17.17 5.41 -27.79
N HIS A 28 18.18 6.12 -27.25
CA HIS A 28 18.73 5.80 -25.94
C HIS A 28 19.36 6.98 -25.20
N VAL A 29 19.47 6.86 -23.88
CA VAL A 29 20.34 7.63 -22.99
C VAL A 29 21.17 6.64 -22.20
N VAL A 30 22.49 6.82 -22.17
CA VAL A 30 23.41 5.94 -21.45
C VAL A 30 24.32 6.78 -20.57
N ALA A 31 24.30 6.54 -19.26
CA ALA A 31 25.17 7.21 -18.32
C ALA A 31 25.67 6.29 -17.20
N SER A 32 26.85 6.59 -16.69
CA SER A 32 27.44 5.92 -15.53
C SER A 32 27.90 6.97 -14.52
N GLY A 33 27.43 6.90 -13.27
CA GLY A 33 27.53 8.03 -12.33
C GLY A 33 26.88 9.28 -12.93
N HIS A 34 27.56 10.42 -12.92
CA HIS A 34 27.05 11.61 -13.63
C HIS A 34 27.55 11.74 -15.07
N ASP A 35 28.38 10.80 -15.54
CA ASP A 35 28.97 10.87 -16.87
C ASP A 35 27.98 10.36 -17.92
N LEU A 36 27.53 11.25 -18.80
CA LEU A 36 26.74 10.90 -19.99
C LEU A 36 27.67 10.31 -21.05
N LEU A 37 27.46 9.04 -21.41
CA LEU A 37 28.34 8.29 -22.31
C LEU A 37 27.81 8.26 -23.75
N SER A 38 26.49 8.18 -23.92
CA SER A 38 25.86 8.14 -25.23
C SER A 38 24.41 8.60 -25.16
N ARG A 39 23.93 9.23 -26.24
CA ARG A 39 22.52 9.52 -26.45
C ARG A 39 22.18 9.40 -27.94
N ARG A 40 20.94 9.02 -28.25
CA ARG A 40 20.43 8.94 -29.62
C ARG A 40 18.95 9.33 -29.67
N GLU A 41 18.62 10.23 -30.58
CA GLU A 41 17.26 10.56 -30.98
C GLU A 41 16.82 9.70 -32.16
N VAL A 42 15.51 9.58 -32.33
CA VAL A 42 14.86 8.99 -33.51
C VAL A 42 13.75 9.92 -33.99
N PRO A 43 13.34 9.86 -35.26
CA PRO A 43 12.29 10.75 -35.77
C PRO A 43 11.05 10.79 -34.88
N GLY A 44 10.70 12.00 -34.41
CA GLY A 44 9.53 12.25 -33.57
C GLY A 44 9.75 12.12 -32.05
N LEU A 45 10.98 11.81 -31.60
CA LEU A 45 11.43 11.93 -30.21
C LEU A 45 12.54 12.98 -30.11
N ASP A 46 12.25 14.08 -29.42
CA ASP A 46 13.26 15.07 -29.03
C ASP A 46 13.90 14.66 -27.70
N LEU A 47 15.24 14.60 -27.64
CA LEU A 47 15.99 14.12 -26.49
C LEU A 47 17.13 15.07 -26.14
N ASP A 48 16.93 15.82 -25.06
CA ASP A 48 17.97 16.60 -24.45
C ASP A 48 18.49 15.90 -23.19
N ALA A 49 19.81 15.73 -23.08
CA ALA A 49 20.42 15.11 -21.92
C ALA A 49 21.78 15.74 -21.66
N GLU A 50 21.99 16.20 -20.43
CA GLU A 50 23.21 16.89 -20.02
C GLU A 50 23.73 16.33 -18.69
N ALA A 51 25.05 16.22 -18.60
CA ALA A 51 25.77 15.88 -17.38
C ALA A 51 26.19 17.18 -16.66
N THR A 52 25.89 17.29 -15.38
CA THR A 52 26.28 18.40 -14.51
C THR A 52 27.01 17.89 -13.28
N ALA A 53 27.69 18.78 -12.55
CA ALA A 53 28.30 18.43 -11.26
C ALA A 53 27.28 17.96 -10.21
N ALA A 54 25.99 18.32 -10.37
CA ALA A 54 24.93 17.95 -9.44
C ALA A 54 24.23 16.63 -9.81
N GLY A 55 24.30 16.20 -11.06
CA GLY A 55 23.50 15.11 -11.60
C GLY A 55 23.39 15.12 -13.12
N ILE A 56 22.57 14.21 -13.65
CA ILE A 56 22.15 14.15 -15.05
C ILE A 56 20.77 14.77 -15.17
N ALA A 57 20.59 15.69 -16.11
CA ALA A 57 19.28 16.21 -16.46
C ALA A 57 18.90 15.68 -17.85
N ALA A 58 17.75 15.02 -17.97
CA ALA A 58 17.25 14.49 -19.24
C ALA A 58 15.80 14.95 -19.48
N ARG A 59 15.54 15.44 -20.68
CA ARG A 59 14.21 15.83 -21.17
C ARG A 59 13.91 15.10 -22.47
N LEU A 60 12.83 14.34 -22.48
CA LEU A 60 12.38 13.58 -23.62
C LEU A 60 10.96 14.03 -24.00
N THR A 61 10.75 14.38 -25.27
CA THR A 61 9.43 14.77 -25.78
C THR A 61 9.07 13.93 -27.00
N VAL A 62 7.98 13.16 -26.90
CA VAL A 62 7.40 12.46 -28.05
C VAL A 62 6.36 13.38 -28.66
N ARG A 63 6.57 13.76 -29.92
CA ARG A 63 5.74 14.75 -30.60
C ARG A 63 4.32 14.23 -30.85
N ARG A 64 3.39 15.16 -31.05
CA ARG A 64 1.97 14.93 -31.28
C ARG A 64 1.73 13.88 -32.37
N ALA A 65 0.84 12.93 -32.10
CA ALA A 65 0.46 11.84 -32.99
C ALA A 65 1.63 10.97 -33.51
N VAL A 66 2.80 11.02 -32.87
CA VAL A 66 3.93 10.14 -33.18
C VAL A 66 3.83 8.86 -32.37
N ARG A 67 4.02 7.74 -33.06
CA ARG A 67 4.25 6.43 -32.42
C ARG A 67 5.71 6.01 -32.60
N ILE A 68 6.44 5.91 -31.50
CA ILE A 68 7.81 5.40 -31.51
C ILE A 68 7.75 3.88 -31.65
N ALA A 69 8.39 3.35 -32.70
CA ALA A 69 8.32 1.93 -33.05
C ALA A 69 9.14 1.04 -32.08
N ASN A 70 10.37 1.45 -31.77
CA ASN A 70 11.26 0.73 -30.87
C ASN A 70 11.22 1.37 -29.47
N PRO A 71 11.33 0.60 -28.37
CA PRO A 71 11.41 1.18 -27.04
C PRO A 71 12.57 2.17 -26.91
N VAL A 72 12.39 3.25 -26.16
CA VAL A 72 13.45 4.21 -25.82
C VAL A 72 14.22 3.66 -24.62
N HIS A 73 15.54 3.47 -24.75
CA HIS A 73 16.36 2.89 -23.69
C HIS A 73 16.95 3.94 -22.74
N LEU A 74 16.79 3.76 -21.43
CA LEU A 74 17.32 4.64 -20.40
C LEU A 74 18.28 3.86 -19.50
N CYS A 75 19.57 3.88 -19.82
CA CYS A 75 20.58 3.08 -19.14
C CYS A 75 21.35 3.95 -18.14
N PHE A 76 21.07 3.80 -16.85
CA PHE A 76 21.69 4.58 -15.78
C PHE A 76 22.27 3.67 -14.71
N GLY A 77 23.57 3.71 -14.46
CA GLY A 77 24.15 2.88 -13.39
C GLY A 77 25.39 3.46 -12.75
N VAL A 78 25.96 2.75 -11.78
CA VAL A 78 27.26 3.07 -11.17
C VAL A 78 28.09 1.80 -11.17
N LEU A 79 29.15 1.81 -11.99
CA LEU A 79 30.04 0.65 -12.15
C LEU A 79 31.04 0.53 -11.01
N GLU A 80 31.42 1.64 -10.38
CA GLU A 80 32.41 1.68 -9.30
C GLU A 80 31.82 1.21 -7.95
N PRO A 81 32.66 0.78 -7.01
CA PRO A 81 32.20 0.38 -5.68
C PRO A 81 31.54 1.52 -4.87
N ALA A 82 31.94 2.76 -5.13
CA ALA A 82 31.37 3.93 -4.49
C ALA A 82 31.12 5.04 -5.52
N GLY A 83 30.04 5.78 -5.34
CA GLY A 83 29.68 6.86 -6.26
C GLY A 83 28.28 7.38 -6.02
N VAL A 84 27.96 8.50 -6.67
CA VAL A 84 26.65 9.12 -6.62
C VAL A 84 26.14 9.30 -8.03
N GLN A 85 24.87 8.99 -8.25
CA GLN A 85 24.12 9.28 -9.46
C GLN A 85 22.81 9.93 -9.05
N ARG A 86 22.57 11.13 -9.57
CA ARG A 86 21.33 11.89 -9.37
C ARG A 86 20.78 12.21 -10.73
N ILE A 87 19.51 11.93 -10.95
CA ILE A 87 18.87 12.06 -12.26
C ILE A 87 17.63 12.93 -12.10
N THR A 88 17.51 13.97 -12.92
CA THR A 88 16.26 14.69 -13.09
C THR A 88 15.72 14.36 -14.48
N LEU A 89 14.61 13.63 -14.52
CA LEU A 89 14.00 13.16 -15.75
C LEU A 89 12.69 13.89 -16.01
N ARG A 90 12.51 14.41 -17.22
CA ARG A 90 11.24 14.97 -17.69
C ARG A 90 10.82 14.28 -18.96
N VAL A 91 9.66 13.65 -18.95
CA VAL A 91 9.11 12.96 -20.12
C VAL A 91 7.77 13.59 -20.46
N THR A 92 7.61 14.01 -21.70
CA THR A 92 6.34 14.53 -22.22
C THR A 92 5.92 13.71 -23.43
N LEU A 93 4.73 13.14 -23.39
CA LEU A 93 4.05 12.61 -24.57
C LEU A 93 2.96 13.60 -24.94
N GLU A 94 3.08 14.23 -26.11
CA GLU A 94 2.05 15.12 -26.64
C GLU A 94 0.80 14.34 -27.07
N GLU A 95 -0.26 15.07 -27.42
CA GLU A 95 -1.59 14.50 -27.72
C GLU A 95 -1.52 13.38 -28.77
N GLU A 96 -2.23 12.27 -28.52
CA GLU A 96 -2.24 11.06 -29.37
C GLU A 96 -0.86 10.40 -29.60
N ALA A 97 0.19 10.79 -28.86
CA ALA A 97 1.52 10.17 -28.99
C ALA A 97 1.58 8.80 -28.29
N SER A 98 2.48 7.94 -28.74
CA SER A 98 2.70 6.63 -28.10
C SER A 98 4.15 6.20 -28.09
N ALA A 99 4.65 5.79 -26.92
CA ALA A 99 6.02 5.30 -26.78
C ALA A 99 6.16 4.29 -25.63
N ALA A 100 7.11 3.36 -25.81
CA ALA A 100 7.61 2.48 -24.77
C ALA A 100 8.99 2.96 -24.32
N PHE A 101 9.29 2.85 -23.03
CA PHE A 101 10.56 3.18 -22.39
C PHE A 101 11.06 1.96 -21.63
N LEU A 102 12.36 1.70 -21.74
CA LEU A 102 13.03 0.59 -21.05
C LEU A 102 14.24 1.12 -20.29
N ALA A 103 14.10 1.27 -18.98
CA ALA A 103 15.15 1.66 -18.08
C ALA A 103 15.96 0.46 -17.60
N HIS A 104 17.28 0.56 -17.63
CA HIS A 104 18.21 -0.43 -17.11
C HIS A 104 19.12 0.22 -16.07
N CYS A 105 19.03 -0.24 -14.84
CA CYS A 105 19.85 0.20 -13.72
C CYS A 105 20.81 -0.89 -13.27
N PHE A 106 22.11 -0.59 -13.21
CA PHE A 106 23.14 -1.59 -12.94
C PHE A 106 24.15 -1.11 -11.89
N PHE A 107 24.35 -1.96 -10.88
CA PHE A 107 25.17 -1.69 -9.70
C PHE A 107 26.03 -2.91 -9.31
N PRO A 108 26.89 -3.42 -10.21
CA PRO A 108 27.56 -4.72 -10.03
C PRO A 108 28.51 -4.79 -8.84
N ARG A 109 29.05 -3.65 -8.39
CA ARG A 109 30.07 -3.57 -7.33
C ARG A 109 29.67 -2.70 -6.15
N ALA A 110 28.41 -2.28 -6.06
CA ALA A 110 27.98 -1.27 -5.08
C ALA A 110 28.30 -1.66 -3.62
N GLU A 111 29.17 -0.87 -3.00
CA GLU A 111 29.50 -0.88 -1.57
C GLU A 111 29.00 0.39 -0.88
N ARG A 112 29.11 1.54 -1.56
CA ARG A 112 28.63 2.86 -1.12
C ARG A 112 28.14 3.68 -2.30
N VAL A 113 27.02 3.27 -2.87
CA VAL A 113 26.41 3.92 -4.05
C VAL A 113 25.12 4.61 -3.68
N GLU A 114 24.96 5.85 -4.10
CA GLU A 114 23.68 6.57 -4.07
C GLU A 114 23.17 6.72 -5.50
N HIS A 115 21.96 6.24 -5.77
CA HIS A 115 21.28 6.38 -7.06
C HIS A 115 19.88 6.95 -6.81
N THR A 116 19.67 8.19 -7.20
CA THR A 116 18.40 8.90 -7.01
C THR A 116 17.88 9.42 -8.33
N MET A 117 16.57 9.37 -8.50
CA MET A 117 15.89 9.87 -9.68
C MET A 117 14.64 10.62 -9.29
N ASP A 118 14.51 11.85 -9.80
CA ASP A 118 13.30 12.65 -9.73
C ASP A 118 12.72 12.79 -11.13
N ALA A 119 11.61 12.10 -11.38
CA ALA A 119 10.93 12.07 -12.67
C ALA A 119 9.61 12.87 -12.65
N THR A 120 9.38 13.66 -13.70
CA THR A 120 8.08 14.24 -14.01
C THR A 120 7.64 13.75 -15.38
N ILE A 121 6.47 13.11 -15.43
CA ILE A 121 5.93 12.50 -16.64
C ILE A 121 4.57 13.14 -16.95
N GLU A 122 4.43 13.70 -18.14
CA GLU A 122 3.19 14.28 -18.63
C GLU A 122 2.72 13.49 -19.86
N VAL A 123 1.58 12.83 -19.75
CA VAL A 123 0.95 12.06 -20.83
C VAL A 123 -0.30 12.82 -21.24
N ALA A 124 -0.25 13.54 -22.36
CA ALA A 124 -1.33 14.38 -22.85
C ALA A 124 -2.58 13.54 -23.24
N PRO A 125 -3.74 14.18 -23.51
CA PRO A 125 -4.96 13.46 -23.88
C PRO A 125 -4.74 12.47 -25.04
N GLY A 126 -5.36 11.29 -24.91
CA GLY A 126 -5.25 10.20 -25.89
C GLY A 126 -3.87 9.54 -26.04
N ALA A 127 -2.84 10.04 -25.38
CA ALA A 127 -1.49 9.47 -25.47
C ALA A 127 -1.30 8.21 -24.61
N GLU A 128 -0.37 7.33 -25.01
CA GLU A 128 -0.03 6.10 -24.30
C GLU A 128 1.49 6.00 -24.01
N MET A 129 1.85 5.86 -22.73
CA MET A 129 3.20 5.57 -22.29
C MET A 129 3.28 4.19 -21.63
N ARG A 130 4.29 3.40 -22.04
CA ARG A 130 4.69 2.16 -21.35
C ARG A 130 6.09 2.33 -20.82
N TYR A 131 6.31 2.08 -19.54
CA TYR A 131 7.60 2.19 -18.88
C TYR A 131 7.93 0.86 -18.22
N ARG A 132 9.13 0.34 -18.47
CA ARG A 132 9.66 -0.85 -17.80
C ARG A 132 11.05 -0.53 -17.27
N GLU A 133 11.34 -0.98 -16.06
CA GLU A 133 12.58 -0.71 -15.35
C GLU A 133 13.14 -2.00 -14.75
N GLY A 134 14.36 -2.35 -15.13
CA GLY A 134 15.10 -3.50 -14.61
C GLY A 134 16.31 -3.06 -13.79
N HIS A 135 16.48 -3.63 -12.60
CA HIS A 135 17.60 -3.37 -11.70
C HIS A 135 18.46 -4.62 -11.54
N TYR A 136 19.77 -4.43 -11.69
CA TYR A 136 20.79 -5.42 -11.36
C TYR A 136 21.70 -4.91 -10.24
N HIS A 137 21.83 -5.70 -9.17
CA HIS A 137 22.71 -5.40 -8.05
C HIS A 137 23.76 -6.49 -7.83
N GLY A 138 24.94 -6.10 -7.36
CA GLY A 138 25.94 -7.02 -6.85
C GLY A 138 25.55 -7.63 -5.49
N PRO A 139 26.37 -8.53 -4.93
CA PRO A 139 26.02 -9.26 -3.69
C PRO A 139 26.18 -8.48 -2.38
N ARG A 140 26.64 -7.21 -2.41
CA ARG A 140 27.13 -6.53 -1.19
C ARG A 140 26.09 -5.70 -0.43
N GLY A 141 24.98 -5.31 -1.06
CA GLY A 141 23.92 -4.54 -0.39
C GLY A 141 24.33 -3.11 -0.02
N GLY A 142 25.20 -2.47 -0.81
CA GLY A 142 25.78 -1.16 -0.52
C GLY A 142 25.18 0.00 -1.34
N ALA A 143 24.03 -0.19 -1.97
CA ALA A 143 23.35 0.82 -2.75
C ALA A 143 22.15 1.42 -1.99
N VAL A 144 21.91 2.70 -2.24
CA VAL A 144 20.67 3.39 -1.88
C VAL A 144 20.03 3.84 -3.17
N VAL A 145 18.88 3.24 -3.50
CA VAL A 145 18.14 3.46 -4.75
C VAL A 145 16.81 4.12 -4.41
N VAL A 146 16.60 5.34 -4.91
CA VAL A 146 15.40 6.12 -4.61
C VAL A 146 14.81 6.69 -5.91
N PRO A 147 13.96 5.93 -6.63
CA PRO A 147 13.24 6.44 -7.77
C PRO A 147 11.95 7.14 -7.30
N LYS A 148 11.78 8.39 -7.72
CA LYS A 148 10.60 9.20 -7.49
C LYS A 148 9.98 9.58 -8.81
N ALA A 149 8.66 9.44 -8.94
CA ALA A 149 7.96 9.83 -10.16
C ALA A 149 6.61 10.49 -9.85
N VAL A 150 6.37 11.62 -10.51
CA VAL A 150 5.05 12.25 -10.58
C VAL A 150 4.56 12.14 -12.02
N VAL A 151 3.43 11.45 -12.21
CA VAL A 151 2.82 11.20 -13.51
C VAL A 151 1.46 11.87 -13.60
N ARG A 152 1.23 12.65 -14.65
CA ARG A 152 -0.05 13.30 -14.94
C ARG A 152 -0.61 12.77 -16.26
N LEU A 153 -1.84 12.25 -16.22
CA LEU A 153 -2.54 11.71 -17.37
C LEU A 153 -3.67 12.66 -17.77
N GLY A 154 -3.64 13.12 -19.02
CA GLY A 154 -4.74 13.82 -19.66
C GLY A 154 -5.95 12.91 -19.91
N ALA A 155 -7.03 13.49 -20.42
CA ALA A 155 -8.26 12.73 -20.67
C ALA A 155 -8.03 11.57 -21.65
N GLY A 156 -8.50 10.37 -21.32
CA GLY A 156 -8.33 9.16 -22.12
C GLY A 156 -6.89 8.65 -22.26
N ALA A 157 -5.93 9.28 -21.58
CA ALA A 157 -4.52 8.90 -21.65
C ALA A 157 -4.24 7.59 -20.88
N ARG A 158 -3.18 6.89 -21.27
CA ARG A 158 -2.84 5.54 -20.78
C ARG A 158 -1.40 5.48 -20.29
N TYR A 159 -1.18 4.96 -19.10
CA TYR A 159 0.14 4.79 -18.51
C TYR A 159 0.29 3.40 -17.89
N PHE A 160 1.38 2.72 -18.24
CA PHE A 160 1.73 1.42 -17.69
C PHE A 160 3.18 1.46 -17.19
N SER A 161 3.42 1.12 -15.93
CA SER A 161 4.74 1.07 -15.31
C SER A 161 5.04 -0.33 -14.79
N GLU A 162 6.25 -0.82 -15.02
CA GLU A 162 6.77 -2.06 -14.48
C GLU A 162 8.16 -1.84 -13.88
N PHE A 163 8.35 -2.16 -12.60
CA PHE A 163 9.62 -2.16 -11.90
C PHE A 163 10.03 -3.59 -11.54
N ALA A 164 11.29 -3.96 -11.77
CA ALA A 164 11.83 -5.26 -11.44
C ALA A 164 13.24 -5.17 -10.81
N LEU A 165 13.37 -5.63 -9.57
CA LEU A 165 14.64 -5.91 -8.89
C LEU A 165 14.57 -7.35 -8.39
N THR A 166 15.10 -8.30 -9.16
CA THR A 166 14.94 -9.74 -8.85
C THR A 166 16.26 -10.44 -8.55
N THR A 167 17.38 -9.71 -8.63
CA THR A 167 18.73 -10.28 -8.45
C THR A 167 19.64 -9.32 -7.71
N GLY A 168 20.42 -9.86 -6.78
CA GLY A 168 21.44 -9.13 -6.06
C GLY A 168 20.94 -8.47 -4.79
N ARG A 169 21.85 -7.79 -4.10
CA ARG A 169 21.57 -7.10 -2.84
C ARG A 169 21.60 -5.60 -3.06
N VAL A 170 20.46 -4.97 -2.87
CA VAL A 170 20.34 -3.52 -3.02
C VAL A 170 20.98 -2.79 -1.85
N GLY A 171 20.73 -3.21 -0.61
CA GLY A 171 20.95 -2.38 0.57
C GLY A 171 19.67 -1.66 0.94
N ARG A 172 19.31 -0.60 0.20
CA ARG A 172 18.05 0.12 0.38
C ARG A 172 17.39 0.51 -0.94
N LEU A 173 16.14 0.07 -1.14
CA LEU A 173 15.26 0.49 -2.23
C LEU A 173 14.09 1.29 -1.65
N ALA A 174 13.82 2.47 -2.19
CA ALA A 174 12.68 3.30 -1.79
C ALA A 174 11.97 3.91 -3.01
N ILE A 175 10.96 3.21 -3.52
CA ILE A 175 10.11 3.65 -4.64
C ILE A 175 9.03 4.62 -4.12
N ASP A 176 8.86 5.76 -4.80
CA ASP A 176 7.82 6.75 -4.48
C ASP A 176 7.15 7.27 -5.75
N TYR A 177 6.06 6.62 -6.16
CA TYR A 177 5.33 6.91 -7.39
C TYR A 177 3.94 7.46 -7.09
N ARG A 178 3.59 8.55 -7.79
CA ARG A 178 2.27 9.16 -7.76
C ARG A 178 1.75 9.36 -9.18
N VAL A 179 0.56 8.83 -9.47
CA VAL A 179 -0.13 8.98 -10.75
C VAL A 179 -1.46 9.69 -10.55
N GLU A 180 -1.70 10.74 -11.32
CA GLU A 180 -2.98 11.44 -11.37
C GLU A 180 -3.66 11.22 -12.72
N ALA A 181 -4.88 10.68 -12.69
CA ALA A 181 -5.66 10.27 -13.86
C ALA A 181 -6.88 11.18 -14.08
N ALA A 182 -6.86 11.95 -15.17
CA ALA A 182 -8.02 12.73 -15.61
C ALA A 182 -9.14 11.85 -16.20
N ALA A 183 -10.17 12.47 -16.80
CA ALA A 183 -11.38 11.75 -17.24
C ALA A 183 -11.07 10.61 -18.21
N GLU A 184 -11.64 9.42 -17.96
CA GLU A 184 -11.44 8.20 -18.74
C GLU A 184 -9.96 7.74 -18.88
N ALA A 185 -9.02 8.33 -18.14
CA ALA A 185 -7.62 7.92 -18.15
C ALA A 185 -7.41 6.57 -17.46
N VAL A 186 -6.37 5.85 -17.87
CA VAL A 186 -6.01 4.51 -17.36
C VAL A 186 -4.57 4.49 -16.87
N ALA A 187 -4.35 4.02 -15.65
CA ALA A 187 -3.03 3.82 -15.07
C ALA A 187 -2.84 2.40 -14.53
N GLU A 188 -1.69 1.78 -14.79
CA GLU A 188 -1.26 0.54 -14.14
C GLU A 188 0.18 0.69 -13.62
N LEU A 189 0.38 0.35 -12.36
CA LEU A 189 1.67 0.28 -11.69
C LEU A 189 1.96 -1.18 -11.32
N THR A 190 3.13 -1.69 -11.66
CA THR A 190 3.61 -3.02 -11.27
C THR A 190 5.01 -2.92 -10.68
N ALA A 191 5.24 -3.53 -9.52
CA ALA A 191 6.55 -3.63 -8.88
C ALA A 191 6.86 -5.08 -8.48
N ARG A 192 8.07 -5.54 -8.76
CA ARG A 192 8.62 -6.85 -8.38
C ARG A 192 9.97 -6.65 -7.70
N VAL A 193 10.09 -7.05 -6.44
CA VAL A 193 11.32 -6.88 -5.64
C VAL A 193 11.68 -8.17 -4.93
N PHE A 194 12.96 -8.56 -4.98
CA PHE A 194 13.54 -9.61 -4.15
C PHE A 194 14.65 -9.00 -3.28
N GLY A 195 14.38 -8.84 -1.98
CA GLY A 195 15.35 -8.40 -0.98
C GLY A 195 16.03 -9.57 -0.28
N HIS A 196 17.34 -9.46 -0.07
CA HIS A 196 18.12 -10.51 0.59
C HIS A 196 18.97 -9.97 1.75
N GLY A 197 19.21 -10.81 2.75
CA GLY A 197 20.18 -10.53 3.81
C GLY A 197 19.68 -9.44 4.76
N THR A 198 20.06 -8.19 4.53
CA THR A 198 19.62 -7.02 5.35
C THR A 198 19.05 -5.92 4.46
N ASP A 199 18.55 -6.28 3.28
CA ASP A 199 17.97 -5.32 2.36
C ASP A 199 16.68 -4.72 2.96
N GLU A 200 16.52 -3.42 2.77
CA GLU A 200 15.32 -2.66 3.10
C GLU A 200 14.58 -2.29 1.81
N VAL A 201 13.32 -2.72 1.69
CA VAL A 201 12.44 -2.44 0.56
C VAL A 201 11.28 -1.57 1.01
N LEU A 202 11.19 -0.35 0.50
CA LEU A 202 10.03 0.52 0.68
C LEU A 202 9.40 0.80 -0.67
N ILE A 203 8.11 0.50 -0.80
CA ILE A 203 7.34 0.76 -2.01
C ILE A 203 6.15 1.61 -1.64
N ARG A 204 6.09 2.81 -2.21
CA ARG A 204 4.93 3.69 -2.15
C ARG A 204 4.40 3.95 -3.56
N GLU A 205 3.16 3.55 -3.78
CA GLU A 205 2.47 3.75 -5.04
C GLU A 205 1.09 4.39 -4.75
N GLU A 206 0.86 5.58 -5.30
CA GLU A 206 -0.38 6.32 -5.16
C GLU A 206 -1.01 6.56 -6.53
N LEU A 207 -2.30 6.22 -6.62
CA LEU A 207 -3.12 6.41 -7.81
C LEU A 207 -4.34 7.27 -7.49
N VAL A 208 -4.40 8.47 -8.06
CA VAL A 208 -5.51 9.40 -7.92
C VAL A 208 -6.36 9.37 -9.19
N LEU A 209 -7.60 8.88 -9.07
CA LEU A 209 -8.56 8.81 -10.17
C LEU A 209 -9.45 10.06 -10.17
N ALA A 210 -8.87 11.19 -10.55
CA ALA A 210 -9.44 12.53 -10.41
C ALA A 210 -10.57 12.86 -11.42
N GLY A 211 -10.66 12.13 -12.54
CA GLY A 211 -11.65 12.38 -13.58
C GLY A 211 -12.77 11.33 -13.66
N ARG A 212 -13.93 11.73 -14.19
CA ARG A 212 -15.06 10.83 -14.42
C ARG A 212 -14.61 9.60 -15.21
N GLY A 213 -14.98 8.41 -14.76
CA GLY A 213 -14.64 7.15 -15.44
C GLY A 213 -13.15 6.75 -15.44
N ALA A 214 -12.28 7.49 -14.72
CA ALA A 214 -10.86 7.17 -14.59
C ALA A 214 -10.66 5.78 -13.95
N ARG A 215 -9.62 5.06 -14.39
CA ARG A 215 -9.33 3.69 -13.94
C ARG A 215 -7.88 3.53 -13.54
N GLY A 216 -7.62 2.70 -12.55
CA GLY A 216 -6.29 2.15 -12.45
C GLY A 216 -6.05 1.05 -11.45
N LEU A 217 -4.80 0.61 -11.44
CA LEU A 217 -4.36 -0.62 -10.83
C LEU A 217 -2.96 -0.45 -10.26
N ILE A 218 -2.74 -0.96 -9.05
CA ILE A 218 -1.41 -1.09 -8.45
C ILE A 218 -1.18 -2.58 -8.14
N LYS A 219 -0.04 -3.13 -8.57
CA LYS A 219 0.41 -4.51 -8.32
C LYS A 219 1.81 -4.52 -7.73
N THR A 220 1.96 -5.01 -6.51
CA THR A 220 3.26 -5.11 -5.86
C THR A 220 3.55 -6.55 -5.44
N ARG A 221 4.78 -6.98 -5.70
CA ARG A 221 5.32 -8.29 -5.36
C ARG A 221 6.65 -8.07 -4.66
N VAL A 222 6.75 -8.46 -3.41
CA VAL A 222 8.02 -8.43 -2.66
C VAL A 222 8.35 -9.83 -2.17
N ALA A 223 9.61 -10.24 -2.29
CA ALA A 223 10.15 -11.43 -1.64
C ALA A 223 11.32 -11.02 -0.75
N LEU A 224 11.44 -11.64 0.42
CA LEU A 224 12.44 -11.33 1.43
C LEU A 224 13.01 -12.62 2.03
N GLU A 225 14.32 -12.66 2.22
CA GLU A 225 14.99 -13.71 2.99
C GLU A 225 16.10 -13.18 3.92
N GLY A 226 16.49 -13.97 4.92
CA GLY A 226 17.45 -13.58 5.94
C GLY A 226 16.84 -12.66 7.01
N ALA A 227 17.31 -11.43 7.08
CA ALA A 227 16.81 -10.36 7.95
C ALA A 227 16.33 -9.15 7.13
N ALA A 228 15.97 -9.36 5.86
CA ALA A 228 15.43 -8.33 4.98
C ALA A 228 14.01 -7.92 5.39
N SER A 229 13.62 -6.69 5.12
CA SER A 229 12.31 -6.14 5.45
C SER A 229 11.64 -5.48 4.24
N ALA A 230 10.31 -5.52 4.20
CA ALA A 230 9.53 -4.79 3.21
C ALA A 230 8.34 -4.07 3.84
N GLU A 231 8.12 -2.85 3.36
CA GLU A 231 6.89 -2.10 3.55
C GLU A 231 6.31 -1.74 2.18
N VAL A 232 5.09 -2.21 1.92
CA VAL A 232 4.34 -1.93 0.69
C VAL A 232 3.12 -1.09 1.04
N VAL A 233 3.08 0.13 0.51
CA VAL A 233 1.97 1.08 0.69
C VAL A 233 1.42 1.44 -0.67
N ASN A 234 0.24 0.90 -0.95
CA ASN A 234 -0.49 1.16 -2.17
C ASN A 234 -1.78 1.89 -1.83
N VAL A 235 -2.00 3.02 -2.48
CA VAL A 235 -3.19 3.86 -2.28
C VAL A 235 -3.86 4.09 -3.63
N THR A 236 -5.18 3.92 -3.66
CA THR A 236 -6.00 4.24 -4.82
C THR A 236 -7.18 5.05 -4.35
N GLU A 237 -7.27 6.29 -4.85
CA GLU A 237 -8.32 7.24 -4.53
C GLU A 237 -9.30 7.37 -5.71
N GLY A 238 -10.58 7.10 -5.47
CA GLY A 238 -11.66 7.35 -6.44
C GLY A 238 -12.21 8.77 -6.29
N GLY A 239 -11.73 9.73 -7.09
CA GLY A 239 -12.02 11.17 -6.93
C GLY A 239 -13.18 11.72 -7.77
N ALA A 240 -13.86 10.89 -8.57
CA ALA A 240 -14.92 11.31 -9.47
C ALA A 240 -15.95 10.21 -9.73
N GLU A 241 -17.12 10.60 -10.26
CA GLU A 241 -18.19 9.67 -10.63
C GLU A 241 -17.68 8.58 -11.60
N GLY A 242 -17.95 7.32 -11.29
CA GLY A 242 -17.52 6.18 -12.11
C GLY A 242 -16.02 5.89 -12.09
N ALA A 243 -15.23 6.58 -11.26
CA ALA A 243 -13.83 6.24 -11.03
C ALA A 243 -13.68 4.86 -10.38
N ARG A 244 -12.73 4.05 -10.84
CA ARG A 244 -12.50 2.68 -10.34
C ARG A 244 -11.03 2.37 -10.18
N GLY A 245 -10.61 1.96 -8.99
CA GLY A 245 -9.26 1.44 -8.86
C GLY A 245 -9.09 0.29 -7.88
N HIS A 246 -7.95 -0.37 -8.04
CA HIS A 246 -7.63 -1.62 -7.37
C HIS A 246 -6.17 -1.66 -6.90
N ILE A 247 -5.95 -2.29 -5.75
CA ILE A 247 -4.66 -2.48 -5.11
C ILE A 247 -4.42 -3.97 -4.90
N ASP A 248 -3.27 -4.45 -5.35
CA ASP A 248 -2.74 -5.79 -5.14
C ASP A 248 -1.36 -5.72 -4.48
N CYS A 249 -1.25 -6.26 -3.26
CA CYS A 249 0.02 -6.41 -2.52
C CYS A 249 0.26 -7.89 -2.19
N LEU A 250 1.50 -8.35 -2.36
CA LEU A 250 1.98 -9.66 -1.89
C LEU A 250 3.40 -9.52 -1.37
N GLU A 251 3.64 -10.09 -0.19
CA GLU A 251 4.97 -10.19 0.39
C GLU A 251 5.31 -11.63 0.83
N ILE A 252 6.41 -12.16 0.28
CA ILE A 252 7.00 -13.46 0.63
C ILE A 252 8.09 -13.21 1.68
N VAL A 253 8.01 -13.91 2.81
CA VAL A 253 8.88 -13.71 3.97
C VAL A 253 9.55 -15.04 4.36
N LYS A 254 10.89 -15.06 4.45
CA LYS A 254 11.69 -16.21 4.89
C LYS A 254 12.65 -15.82 6.02
N ASP A 255 12.92 -16.75 6.94
CA ASP A 255 13.80 -16.59 8.12
C ASP A 255 13.26 -15.61 9.18
N ARG A 256 13.97 -14.50 9.46
CA ARG A 256 13.53 -13.41 10.36
C ARG A 256 12.98 -12.21 9.57
N ALA A 257 12.69 -12.39 8.29
CA ALA A 257 12.14 -11.32 7.48
C ALA A 257 10.73 -10.92 7.98
N THR A 258 10.28 -9.73 7.59
CA THR A 258 8.95 -9.22 7.96
C THR A 258 8.30 -8.48 6.78
N ALA A 259 6.98 -8.62 6.65
CA ALA A 259 6.22 -7.93 5.61
C ALA A 259 4.72 -7.76 5.94
N SER A 260 4.03 -6.83 5.24
CA SER A 260 2.69 -6.32 5.58
C SER A 260 1.86 -5.91 4.34
N ALA A 261 0.58 -6.38 4.24
CA ALA A 261 -0.37 -6.16 3.12
C ALA A 261 -1.84 -5.80 3.52
N VAL A 262 -2.65 -5.39 2.52
CA VAL A 262 -3.84 -4.50 2.57
C VAL A 262 -5.22 -5.23 2.44
N PRO A 263 -6.30 -4.83 3.16
CA PRO A 263 -7.57 -5.60 3.38
C PRO A 263 -8.75 -5.36 2.38
N ILE A 264 -9.86 -6.13 2.49
CA ILE A 264 -11.14 -5.92 1.74
C ILE A 264 -12.06 -4.95 2.48
N PHE A 265 -12.35 -3.81 1.86
CA PHE A 265 -13.30 -2.83 2.37
C PHE A 265 -14.66 -2.94 1.67
N PHE A 266 -15.72 -2.99 2.47
CA PHE A 266 -17.07 -2.83 1.95
C PHE A 266 -17.44 -1.36 1.88
N SER A 267 -17.97 -0.93 0.73
CA SER A 267 -18.59 0.38 0.59
C SER A 267 -19.80 0.47 1.50
N TRP A 268 -20.01 1.66 2.06
CA TRP A 268 -20.96 1.99 3.10
C TRP A 268 -20.60 1.44 4.48
N CYS A 269 -21.19 2.03 5.51
CA CYS A 269 -21.06 1.60 6.89
C CYS A 269 -22.38 1.81 7.63
N ASN A 270 -22.79 0.79 8.38
CA ASN A 270 -23.90 0.86 9.31
C ASN A 270 -23.66 1.86 10.44
N LEU A 271 -22.40 2.13 10.80
CA LEU A 271 -21.98 3.08 11.82
C LEU A 271 -21.39 4.35 11.17
N ARG A 272 -22.21 5.39 11.02
CA ARG A 272 -21.85 6.64 10.35
C ARG A 272 -21.10 7.62 11.26
N CYS A 273 -19.98 7.16 11.81
CA CYS A 273 -19.11 7.94 12.69
C CYS A 273 -18.80 9.31 12.06
N VAL A 274 -18.93 10.38 12.84
CA VAL A 274 -18.56 11.73 12.38
C VAL A 274 -17.05 11.85 12.15
N PHE A 275 -16.25 11.01 12.79
CA PHE A 275 -14.78 10.98 12.72
C PHE A 275 -14.23 9.87 11.79
N CYS A 276 -15.01 9.38 10.83
CA CYS A 276 -14.59 8.23 10.02
C CYS A 276 -13.36 8.55 9.14
N GLN A 277 -12.29 7.77 9.31
CA GLN A 277 -11.06 7.85 8.52
C GLN A 277 -11.19 7.20 7.13
N ASN A 278 -12.24 6.40 6.90
CA ASN A 278 -12.58 5.78 5.61
C ASN A 278 -13.89 6.39 5.08
N PHE A 279 -14.03 7.72 5.13
CA PHE A 279 -15.30 8.42 4.91
C PHE A 279 -15.86 8.25 3.48
N ASP A 280 -14.98 8.25 2.50
CA ASP A 280 -15.25 8.00 1.09
C ASP A 280 -15.92 6.63 0.88
N VAL A 281 -15.30 5.58 1.43
CA VAL A 281 -15.81 4.22 1.34
C VAL A 281 -17.08 4.08 2.19
N SER A 282 -17.07 4.54 3.44
CA SER A 282 -18.13 4.30 4.43
C SER A 282 -19.40 5.17 4.28
N GLN A 283 -19.29 6.36 3.69
CA GLN A 283 -20.39 7.34 3.64
C GLN A 283 -20.57 8.04 2.30
N GLN A 284 -19.64 7.90 1.34
CA GLN A 284 -19.81 8.41 -0.03
C GLN A 284 -20.01 7.29 -1.06
N GLY A 285 -19.94 6.03 -0.62
CA GLY A 285 -20.15 4.88 -1.49
C GLY A 285 -19.00 4.66 -2.48
N ALA A 286 -17.79 5.15 -2.17
CA ALA A 286 -16.62 4.86 -2.97
C ALA A 286 -16.39 3.34 -3.01
N GLY A 287 -16.24 2.82 -4.22
CA GLY A 287 -16.12 1.41 -4.50
C GLY A 287 -16.96 1.00 -5.70
N ALA A 288 -17.10 -0.30 -5.90
CA ALA A 288 -17.86 -0.87 -7.00
C ALA A 288 -18.85 -1.89 -6.46
N GLU A 289 -20.02 -2.00 -7.10
CA GLU A 289 -20.98 -3.04 -6.79
C GLU A 289 -20.41 -4.41 -7.20
N VAL A 290 -20.55 -5.39 -6.31
CA VAL A 290 -19.99 -6.74 -6.48
C VAL A 290 -21.05 -7.77 -6.09
N ARG A 291 -21.22 -8.82 -6.92
CA ARG A 291 -22.09 -9.97 -6.62
C ARG A 291 -21.40 -10.95 -5.66
N PRO A 292 -22.13 -11.79 -4.91
CA PRO A 292 -21.55 -12.74 -3.95
C PRO A 292 -20.42 -13.61 -4.52
N GLU A 293 -20.55 -14.07 -5.75
CA GLU A 293 -19.51 -14.87 -6.42
C GLU A 293 -18.22 -14.06 -6.66
N GLY A 294 -18.34 -12.75 -6.88
CA GLY A 294 -17.21 -11.82 -7.01
C GLY A 294 -16.51 -11.55 -5.68
N LEU A 295 -17.27 -11.45 -4.59
CA LEU A 295 -16.72 -11.35 -3.25
C LEU A 295 -15.97 -12.63 -2.85
N ALA A 296 -16.57 -13.80 -3.10
CA ALA A 296 -15.92 -15.10 -2.91
C ALA A 296 -14.58 -15.19 -3.66
N ALA A 297 -14.52 -14.66 -4.88
CA ALA A 297 -13.30 -14.61 -5.67
C ALA A 297 -12.23 -13.72 -5.02
N MET A 298 -12.59 -12.54 -4.48
CA MET A 298 -11.66 -11.66 -3.77
C MET A 298 -11.08 -12.33 -2.50
N MET A 299 -11.88 -13.10 -1.76
CA MET A 299 -11.39 -13.83 -0.57
C MET A 299 -10.38 -14.92 -0.95
N LEU A 300 -10.70 -15.71 -1.97
CA LEU A 300 -9.80 -16.73 -2.50
C LEU A 300 -8.52 -16.11 -3.10
N GLU A 301 -8.61 -14.90 -3.65
CA GLU A 301 -7.46 -14.14 -4.16
C GLU A 301 -6.53 -13.69 -3.02
N LEU A 302 -7.05 -13.18 -1.90
CA LEU A 302 -6.24 -12.92 -0.71
C LEU A 302 -5.51 -14.18 -0.21
N GLN A 303 -6.18 -15.33 -0.20
CA GLN A 303 -5.55 -16.62 0.11
C GLN A 303 -4.42 -16.98 -0.84
N ALA A 304 -4.65 -16.80 -2.14
CA ALA A 304 -3.63 -17.04 -3.16
C ALA A 304 -2.44 -16.08 -3.00
N ARG A 305 -2.65 -14.86 -2.49
CA ARG A 305 -1.61 -13.84 -2.18
C ARG A 305 -0.89 -14.09 -0.85
N GLY A 306 -0.93 -15.31 -0.31
CA GLY A 306 -0.21 -15.64 0.92
C GLY A 306 -0.65 -14.84 2.15
N CYS A 307 -1.79 -14.13 2.07
CA CYS A 307 -2.31 -13.40 3.20
C CYS A 307 -2.65 -14.39 4.32
N HIS A 308 -2.40 -13.98 5.56
CA HIS A 308 -2.63 -14.85 6.70
C HIS A 308 -4.12 -14.97 7.08
N ASN A 309 -5.00 -14.16 6.48
CA ASN A 309 -6.42 -14.10 6.76
C ASN A 309 -7.21 -13.39 5.64
N VAL A 310 -8.53 -13.55 5.68
CA VAL A 310 -9.48 -12.72 4.91
C VAL A 310 -10.06 -11.67 5.85
N ASN A 311 -9.59 -10.43 5.73
CA ASN A 311 -10.05 -9.31 6.57
C ASN A 311 -11.21 -8.57 5.92
N LEU A 312 -12.42 -8.87 6.39
CA LEU A 312 -13.67 -8.26 5.96
C LEU A 312 -13.92 -7.00 6.78
N VAL A 313 -13.76 -5.82 6.16
CA VAL A 313 -13.78 -4.53 6.87
C VAL A 313 -15.12 -3.82 6.69
N THR A 314 -15.78 -3.54 7.82
CA THR A 314 -17.14 -2.99 7.91
C THR A 314 -18.21 -3.87 7.25
N PRO A 315 -18.29 -5.17 7.59
CA PRO A 315 -19.16 -6.11 6.87
C PRO A 315 -20.64 -6.13 7.32
N GLU A 316 -21.03 -5.48 8.43
CA GLU A 316 -22.35 -5.72 9.06
C GLU A 316 -23.54 -5.55 8.11
N HIS A 317 -23.56 -4.48 7.31
CA HIS A 317 -24.68 -4.20 6.39
C HIS A 317 -24.74 -5.15 5.19
N VAL A 318 -23.76 -6.04 5.04
CA VAL A 318 -23.64 -7.00 3.93
C VAL A 318 -23.42 -8.44 4.43
N VAL A 319 -23.73 -8.74 5.69
CA VAL A 319 -23.62 -10.11 6.24
C VAL A 319 -24.37 -11.15 5.39
N PRO A 320 -25.62 -10.93 4.95
CA PRO A 320 -26.29 -11.90 4.06
C PRO A 320 -25.51 -12.17 2.78
N GLN A 321 -24.92 -11.14 2.16
CA GLN A 321 -24.14 -11.26 0.92
C GLN A 321 -22.81 -11.97 1.17
N ILE A 322 -22.19 -11.78 2.35
CA ILE A 322 -21.02 -12.55 2.77
C ILE A 322 -21.40 -14.03 2.95
N LEU A 323 -22.51 -14.31 3.62
CA LEU A 323 -23.01 -15.67 3.83
C LEU A 323 -23.41 -16.35 2.51
N GLU A 324 -23.90 -15.60 1.54
CA GLU A 324 -24.17 -16.09 0.18
C GLU A 324 -22.86 -16.36 -0.58
N ALA A 325 -21.83 -15.53 -0.40
CA ALA A 325 -20.52 -15.69 -1.02
C ALA A 325 -19.73 -16.90 -0.45
N LEU A 326 -19.89 -17.21 0.83
CA LEU A 326 -19.05 -18.21 1.51
C LEU A 326 -19.19 -19.65 0.97
N PRO A 327 -20.40 -20.21 0.74
CA PRO A 327 -20.54 -21.51 0.08
C PRO A 327 -19.75 -21.57 -1.22
N HIS A 328 -19.85 -20.52 -2.04
CA HIS A 328 -19.07 -20.42 -3.27
C HIS A 328 -17.57 -20.43 -3.01
N ALA A 329 -17.08 -19.71 -1.99
CA ALA A 329 -15.66 -19.69 -1.65
C ALA A 329 -15.17 -21.04 -1.07
N ILE A 330 -15.98 -21.69 -0.23
CA ILE A 330 -15.66 -22.92 0.48
C ILE A 330 -15.68 -24.14 -0.45
N GLU A 331 -16.72 -24.30 -1.27
CA GLU A 331 -16.80 -25.32 -2.32
C GLU A 331 -15.58 -25.23 -3.26
N ARG A 332 -15.05 -24.01 -3.44
CA ARG A 332 -13.85 -23.71 -4.22
C ARG A 332 -12.54 -23.72 -3.42
N GLY A 333 -12.56 -24.11 -2.15
CA GLY A 333 -11.36 -24.42 -1.38
C GLY A 333 -10.83 -23.34 -0.45
N LEU A 334 -11.63 -22.34 -0.04
CA LEU A 334 -11.21 -21.38 0.99
C LEU A 334 -10.87 -22.09 2.31
N ARG A 335 -9.76 -21.69 2.95
CA ARG A 335 -9.22 -22.23 4.21
C ARG A 335 -8.65 -21.17 5.15
N LEU A 336 -8.42 -19.95 4.66
CA LEU A 336 -7.94 -18.85 5.48
C LEU A 336 -8.93 -18.52 6.59
N PRO A 337 -8.43 -18.13 7.77
CA PRO A 337 -9.30 -17.64 8.81
C PRO A 337 -10.04 -16.39 8.33
N ILE A 338 -11.34 -16.34 8.61
CA ILE A 338 -12.16 -15.15 8.38
C ILE A 338 -11.97 -14.20 9.56
N VAL A 339 -11.51 -12.99 9.25
CA VAL A 339 -11.40 -11.88 10.19
C VAL A 339 -12.57 -10.94 9.95
N TYR A 340 -13.46 -10.86 10.94
CA TYR A 340 -14.61 -9.96 10.93
C TYR A 340 -14.24 -8.64 11.62
N ASN A 341 -13.89 -7.64 10.82
CA ASN A 341 -13.38 -6.35 11.28
C ASN A 341 -14.50 -5.31 11.26
N THR A 342 -15.04 -5.02 12.44
CA THR A 342 -16.29 -4.30 12.59
C THR A 342 -16.19 -3.14 13.58
N GLY A 343 -17.12 -2.19 13.49
CA GLY A 343 -17.34 -1.14 14.48
C GLY A 343 -18.06 -1.60 15.75
N ALA A 344 -18.38 -2.89 15.87
CA ALA A 344 -19.15 -3.48 16.99
C ALA A 344 -20.59 -2.97 17.09
N TYR A 345 -21.16 -2.40 16.02
CA TYR A 345 -22.58 -2.03 15.94
C TYR A 345 -23.36 -3.08 15.16
N ASP A 346 -23.16 -4.34 15.55
CA ASP A 346 -23.62 -5.52 14.81
C ASP A 346 -24.92 -6.07 15.40
N GLY A 347 -25.84 -6.50 14.54
CA GLY A 347 -27.05 -7.16 14.98
C GLY A 347 -26.74 -8.53 15.59
N LEU A 348 -27.33 -8.86 16.74
CA LEU A 348 -27.17 -10.19 17.34
C LEU A 348 -27.67 -11.31 16.41
N GLY A 349 -28.65 -11.03 15.55
CA GLY A 349 -29.09 -11.95 14.51
C GLY A 349 -27.98 -12.24 13.49
N SER A 350 -27.32 -11.18 12.99
CA SER A 350 -26.17 -11.27 12.10
C SER A 350 -25.03 -12.07 12.74
N LEU A 351 -24.66 -11.76 13.98
CA LEU A 351 -23.59 -12.47 14.70
C LEU A 351 -23.92 -13.94 14.92
N ARG A 352 -25.16 -14.29 15.29
CA ARG A 352 -25.56 -15.70 15.43
C ARG A 352 -25.49 -16.46 14.11
N ALA A 353 -25.81 -15.82 13.00
CA ALA A 353 -25.66 -16.42 11.68
C ALA A 353 -24.18 -16.65 11.31
N LEU A 354 -23.26 -15.94 11.96
CA LEU A 354 -21.80 -16.09 11.80
C LEU A 354 -21.16 -17.06 12.82
N ASP A 355 -21.94 -17.67 13.73
CA ASP A 355 -21.40 -18.63 14.71
C ASP A 355 -20.85 -19.87 14.02
N GLY A 356 -19.60 -20.19 14.32
CA GLY A 356 -18.83 -21.25 13.64
C GLY A 356 -18.31 -20.88 12.25
N ILE A 357 -18.56 -19.65 11.76
CA ILE A 357 -18.07 -19.15 10.48
C ILE A 357 -16.89 -18.20 10.66
N VAL A 358 -16.97 -17.25 11.59
CA VAL A 358 -15.88 -16.29 11.85
C VAL A 358 -14.87 -16.89 12.81
N ASP A 359 -13.61 -16.92 12.40
CA ASP A 359 -12.51 -17.40 13.24
C ASP A 359 -12.02 -16.31 14.19
N ILE A 360 -11.88 -15.09 13.68
CA ILE A 360 -11.31 -13.97 14.43
C ILE A 360 -12.26 -12.78 14.33
N TYR A 361 -12.80 -12.39 15.48
CA TYR A 361 -13.47 -11.10 15.56
C TYR A 361 -12.42 -10.03 15.85
N MET A 362 -12.42 -8.98 15.03
CA MET A 362 -11.59 -7.80 15.20
C MET A 362 -12.44 -6.53 15.41
N PRO A 363 -13.23 -6.46 16.50
CA PRO A 363 -14.15 -5.36 16.72
C PRO A 363 -13.47 -4.13 17.30
N ASP A 364 -14.04 -2.97 16.98
CA ASP A 364 -13.69 -1.69 17.55
C ASP A 364 -14.72 -1.25 18.57
N PHE A 365 -14.35 -1.10 19.84
CA PHE A 365 -15.21 -0.40 20.80
C PHE A 365 -14.95 1.12 20.70
N LYS A 366 -15.90 1.86 20.12
CA LYS A 366 -15.75 3.26 19.72
C LYS A 366 -16.01 4.26 20.86
N VAL A 367 -17.17 4.18 21.55
CA VAL A 367 -17.61 5.15 22.58
C VAL A 367 -18.45 4.47 23.66
N TRP A 368 -18.16 4.73 24.94
CA TRP A 368 -18.89 4.15 26.08
C TRP A 368 -20.15 4.93 26.52
N ASP A 369 -20.11 6.27 26.49
CA ASP A 369 -21.23 7.08 26.99
C ASP A 369 -22.36 7.22 25.94
N PRO A 370 -23.64 6.96 26.29
CA PRO A 370 -24.75 7.05 25.34
C PRO A 370 -24.96 8.44 24.72
N ALA A 371 -24.75 9.53 25.46
CA ALA A 371 -24.91 10.89 24.94
C ALA A 371 -23.79 11.22 23.94
N LEU A 372 -22.56 10.79 24.23
CA LEU A 372 -21.43 10.90 23.31
C LEU A 372 -21.60 9.99 22.09
N ALA A 373 -22.12 8.78 22.26
CA ALA A 373 -22.40 7.87 21.15
C ALA A 373 -23.46 8.45 20.19
N LEU A 374 -24.51 9.07 20.71
CA LEU A 374 -25.46 9.82 19.88
C LEU A 374 -24.76 10.97 19.13
N ARG A 375 -23.92 11.75 19.84
CA ARG A 375 -23.22 12.90 19.27
C ARG A 375 -22.25 12.51 18.14
N TYR A 376 -21.45 11.45 18.33
CA TYR A 376 -20.36 11.11 17.40
C TYR A 376 -20.64 9.93 16.46
N LEU A 377 -21.53 9.01 16.84
CA LEU A 377 -21.85 7.82 16.04
C LEU A 377 -23.25 7.88 15.45
N ARG A 378 -24.07 8.85 15.89
CA ARG A 378 -25.51 8.96 15.58
C ARG A 378 -26.34 7.76 16.08
N ALA A 379 -25.82 7.05 17.08
CA ALA A 379 -26.42 5.85 17.67
C ALA A 379 -26.31 5.93 19.20
N ARG A 380 -27.38 6.36 19.89
CA ARG A 380 -27.41 6.52 21.35
C ARG A 380 -27.26 5.17 22.08
N ASP A 381 -27.78 4.13 21.47
CA ASP A 381 -27.79 2.73 21.88
C ASP A 381 -26.47 1.99 21.62
N TYR A 382 -25.53 2.59 20.88
CA TYR A 382 -24.26 1.96 20.51
C TYR A 382 -23.53 1.26 21.67
N PRO A 383 -23.34 1.87 22.88
CA PRO A 383 -22.60 1.21 23.95
C PRO A 383 -23.30 -0.06 24.46
N GLU A 384 -24.62 -0.11 24.38
CA GLU A 384 -25.39 -1.29 24.74
C GLU A 384 -25.23 -2.38 23.67
N VAL A 385 -25.45 -2.02 22.40
CA VAL A 385 -25.32 -2.93 21.26
C VAL A 385 -23.90 -3.49 21.16
N ALA A 386 -22.88 -2.65 21.30
CA ALA A 386 -21.49 -3.07 21.30
C ALA A 386 -21.19 -4.05 22.43
N ARG A 387 -21.60 -3.78 23.68
CA ARG A 387 -21.37 -4.74 24.78
C ARG A 387 -22.06 -6.08 24.54
N ALA A 388 -23.24 -6.09 23.92
CA ALA A 388 -23.90 -7.33 23.53
C ALA A 388 -23.13 -8.06 22.41
N ALA A 389 -22.70 -7.33 21.37
CA ALA A 389 -21.90 -7.86 20.27
C ALA A 389 -20.58 -8.46 20.76
N PHE A 390 -19.82 -7.75 21.60
CA PHE A 390 -18.57 -8.23 22.19
C PHE A 390 -18.75 -9.53 22.99
N ARG A 391 -19.82 -9.63 23.79
CA ARG A 391 -20.13 -10.86 24.53
C ARG A 391 -20.42 -12.02 23.60
N GLU A 392 -21.21 -11.77 22.55
CA GLU A 392 -21.53 -12.80 21.56
C GLU A 392 -20.29 -13.22 20.78
N MET A 393 -19.49 -12.28 20.27
CA MET A 393 -18.21 -12.56 19.59
C MET A 393 -17.30 -13.40 20.49
N HIS A 394 -17.09 -13.01 21.74
CA HIS A 394 -16.27 -13.79 22.67
C HIS A 394 -16.85 -15.16 22.98
N ARG A 395 -18.17 -15.29 23.11
CA ARG A 395 -18.83 -16.60 23.28
C ARG A 395 -18.51 -17.54 22.11
N GLN A 396 -18.46 -17.01 20.88
CA GLN A 396 -18.20 -17.80 19.68
C GLN A 396 -16.73 -18.22 19.53
N VAL A 397 -15.77 -17.31 19.81
CA VAL A 397 -14.35 -17.55 19.47
C VAL A 397 -13.38 -17.55 20.66
N GLY A 398 -13.81 -17.08 21.83
CA GLY A 398 -12.99 -17.02 23.05
C GLY A 398 -11.86 -15.98 22.98
N ALA A 399 -10.86 -16.15 23.85
CA ALA A 399 -9.63 -15.36 23.83
C ALA A 399 -8.77 -15.69 22.59
N LEU A 400 -7.97 -14.72 22.12
CA LEU A 400 -7.12 -14.92 20.93
C LEU A 400 -6.12 -16.07 21.13
N VAL A 401 -6.08 -17.00 20.18
CA VAL A 401 -5.15 -18.13 20.13
C VAL A 401 -4.17 -17.90 18.98
N LEU A 402 -2.88 -17.95 19.30
CA LEU A 402 -1.80 -17.89 18.32
C LEU A 402 -1.31 -19.30 18.00
N GLY A 403 -0.95 -19.54 16.74
CA GLY A 403 -0.27 -20.76 16.31
C GLY A 403 1.20 -20.79 16.72
N ALA A 404 1.86 -21.94 16.53
CA ALA A 404 3.29 -22.10 16.80
C ALA A 404 4.19 -21.19 15.93
N ASP A 405 3.64 -20.69 14.83
CA ASP A 405 4.25 -19.72 13.92
C ASP A 405 4.01 -18.25 14.31
N GLY A 406 3.32 -18.02 15.43
CA GLY A 406 3.00 -16.67 15.92
C GLY A 406 1.79 -16.02 15.24
N LEU A 407 1.12 -16.70 14.30
CA LEU A 407 -0.05 -16.16 13.61
C LEU A 407 -1.33 -16.34 14.45
N ALA A 408 -2.21 -15.34 14.44
CA ALA A 408 -3.54 -15.46 15.04
C ALA A 408 -4.38 -16.48 14.27
N ARG A 409 -4.98 -17.44 15.00
CA ARG A 409 -5.76 -18.54 14.41
C ARG A 409 -7.24 -18.41 14.69
N ARG A 410 -7.61 -18.04 15.92
CA ARG A 410 -8.99 -17.91 16.36
C ARG A 410 -9.06 -17.00 17.56
N GLY A 411 -10.15 -16.27 17.74
CA GLY A 411 -10.44 -15.57 18.98
C GLY A 411 -10.67 -14.08 18.80
N LEU A 412 -10.91 -13.42 19.93
CA LEU A 412 -11.21 -12.00 19.96
C LEU A 412 -9.94 -11.15 19.98
N LEU A 413 -9.71 -10.36 18.93
CA LEU A 413 -8.69 -9.33 18.82
C LEU A 413 -9.35 -7.96 18.89
N VAL A 414 -9.48 -7.41 20.09
CA VAL A 414 -10.15 -6.12 20.26
C VAL A 414 -9.23 -5.01 19.81
N ARG A 415 -9.75 -4.09 18.99
CA ARG A 415 -9.06 -2.83 18.73
C ARG A 415 -9.77 -1.72 19.47
N HIS A 416 -8.98 -0.84 20.07
CA HIS A 416 -9.51 0.33 20.75
C HIS A 416 -8.74 1.55 20.30
N LEU A 417 -9.42 2.38 19.50
CA LEU A 417 -8.88 3.66 19.06
C LEU A 417 -8.94 4.65 20.22
N VAL A 418 -7.79 5.05 20.76
CA VAL A 418 -7.72 6.08 21.79
C VAL A 418 -8.11 7.42 21.17
N MET A 419 -8.99 8.17 21.83
CA MET A 419 -9.54 9.43 21.31
C MET A 419 -9.23 10.62 22.26
N PRO A 420 -9.12 11.86 21.71
CA PRO A 420 -8.92 13.07 22.50
C PRO A 420 -9.94 13.26 23.62
N GLY A 421 -9.50 13.81 24.75
CA GLY A 421 -10.36 14.15 25.89
C GLY A 421 -10.98 12.94 26.59
N GLY A 422 -10.50 11.72 26.31
CA GLY A 422 -11.04 10.49 26.88
C GLY A 422 -12.44 10.12 26.37
N ILE A 423 -12.87 10.69 25.24
CA ILE A 423 -14.23 10.57 24.71
C ILE A 423 -14.66 9.12 24.42
N ALA A 424 -13.70 8.26 24.08
CA ALA A 424 -13.97 6.84 23.86
C ALA A 424 -14.43 6.10 25.15
N GLY A 425 -14.15 6.65 26.34
CA GLY A 425 -14.45 6.00 27.63
C GLY A 425 -13.53 4.80 27.89
N THR A 426 -12.23 4.96 27.62
CA THR A 426 -11.25 3.86 27.66
C THR A 426 -11.25 3.10 28.97
N ARG A 427 -11.37 3.78 30.12
CA ARG A 427 -11.36 3.12 31.44
C ARG A 427 -12.52 2.13 31.58
N GLU A 428 -13.70 2.54 31.17
CA GLU A 428 -14.91 1.75 31.24
C GLU A 428 -14.86 0.59 30.22
N VAL A 429 -14.38 0.86 29.01
CA VAL A 429 -14.13 -0.17 27.99
C VAL A 429 -13.16 -1.22 28.50
N MET A 430 -12.02 -0.83 29.08
CA MET A 430 -11.03 -1.79 29.59
C MET A 430 -11.57 -2.64 30.74
N ARG A 431 -12.36 -2.05 31.65
CA ARG A 431 -13.05 -2.80 32.71
C ARG A 431 -14.00 -3.84 32.13
N PHE A 432 -14.82 -3.45 31.15
CA PHE A 432 -15.74 -4.35 30.47
C PHE A 432 -15.01 -5.48 29.73
N LEU A 433 -13.91 -5.19 29.04
CA LEU A 433 -13.11 -6.22 28.37
C LEU A 433 -12.46 -7.18 29.38
N ALA A 434 -12.04 -6.70 30.55
CA ALA A 434 -11.51 -7.54 31.62
C ALA A 434 -12.60 -8.40 32.29
N GLU A 435 -13.83 -7.90 32.40
CA GLU A 435 -15.01 -8.69 32.81
C GLU A 435 -15.33 -9.80 31.80
N LEU A 436 -15.10 -9.54 30.51
CA LEU A 436 -15.27 -10.54 29.46
C LEU A 436 -14.21 -11.64 29.55
N SER A 437 -12.93 -11.24 29.58
CA SER A 437 -11.81 -12.11 29.93
C SER A 437 -10.55 -11.27 30.12
N ARG A 438 -9.77 -11.60 31.16
CA ARG A 438 -8.43 -11.00 31.38
C ARG A 438 -7.42 -11.38 30.29
N ASP A 439 -7.67 -12.45 29.54
CA ASP A 439 -6.87 -12.92 28.40
C ASP A 439 -7.30 -12.30 27.06
N THR A 440 -8.23 -11.33 27.07
CA THR A 440 -8.63 -10.59 25.87
C THR A 440 -7.41 -9.87 25.30
N TYR A 441 -7.13 -10.11 24.01
CA TYR A 441 -6.07 -9.38 23.32
C TYR A 441 -6.61 -8.00 22.93
N VAL A 442 -5.93 -6.94 23.34
CA VAL A 442 -6.32 -5.56 23.04
C VAL A 442 -5.21 -4.85 22.28
N ASN A 443 -5.48 -4.51 21.03
CA ASN A 443 -4.69 -3.56 20.26
C ASN A 443 -5.16 -2.13 20.61
N LEU A 444 -4.44 -1.48 21.53
CA LEU A 444 -4.61 -0.05 21.82
C LEU A 444 -3.98 0.75 20.69
N MET A 445 -4.81 1.41 19.88
CA MET A 445 -4.36 2.15 18.70
C MET A 445 -4.19 3.64 19.02
N ASP A 446 -3.00 4.15 18.70
CA ASP A 446 -2.62 5.58 18.76
C ASP A 446 -2.91 6.33 17.45
N GLN A 447 -3.68 5.73 16.54
CA GLN A 447 -3.81 6.12 15.13
C GLN A 447 -4.88 7.20 14.87
N TYR A 448 -5.44 7.81 15.91
CA TYR A 448 -6.50 8.81 15.72
C TYR A 448 -5.96 10.06 15.02
N TYR A 449 -6.73 10.53 14.03
CA TYR A 449 -6.59 11.86 13.43
C TYR A 449 -7.98 12.37 13.03
N PRO A 450 -8.22 13.69 13.08
CA PRO A 450 -9.49 14.28 12.64
C PRO A 450 -9.78 13.93 11.17
N ALA A 451 -10.96 13.36 10.90
CA ALA A 451 -11.38 12.93 9.56
C ALA A 451 -12.91 12.99 9.41
N GLY A 452 -13.41 12.79 8.20
CA GLY A 452 -14.84 12.75 7.91
C GLY A 452 -15.51 14.12 8.08
N ARG A 453 -16.27 14.32 9.16
CA ARG A 453 -17.10 15.51 9.43
C ARG A 453 -16.59 16.37 10.59
N VAL A 454 -15.43 16.06 11.17
CA VAL A 454 -14.80 16.83 12.26
C VAL A 454 -14.21 18.13 11.71
N SER A 455 -14.38 19.24 12.44
CA SER A 455 -13.86 20.58 12.10
C SER A 455 -13.79 21.49 13.35
N PRO A 456 -13.10 22.64 13.33
CA PRO A 456 -13.07 23.57 14.45
C PRO A 456 -14.46 24.08 14.88
N GLU A 457 -15.39 24.24 13.93
CA GLU A 457 -16.76 24.68 14.20
C GLU A 457 -17.67 23.53 14.64
N ARG A 458 -17.36 22.29 14.21
CA ARG A 458 -18.13 21.09 14.52
C ARG A 458 -17.23 20.02 15.12
N PHE A 459 -17.43 19.78 16.41
CA PHE A 459 -16.65 18.86 17.25
C PHE A 459 -15.21 19.36 17.57
N PRO A 460 -15.02 20.62 18.01
CA PRO A 460 -13.69 21.17 18.35
C PRO A 460 -12.93 20.33 19.38
N GLU A 461 -13.65 19.59 20.22
CA GLU A 461 -13.08 18.73 21.25
C GLU A 461 -12.29 17.51 20.71
N ILE A 462 -12.54 17.06 19.46
CA ILE A 462 -11.84 15.94 18.81
C ILE A 462 -11.09 16.35 17.54
N ASP A 463 -10.98 17.65 17.28
CA ASP A 463 -10.22 18.21 16.15
C ASP A 463 -8.72 18.35 16.48
N ARG A 464 -8.14 17.29 17.05
CA ARG A 464 -6.72 17.17 17.33
C ARG A 464 -6.31 15.72 17.43
N ARG A 465 -5.01 15.41 17.28
CA ARG A 465 -4.48 14.09 17.63
C ARG A 465 -4.48 13.87 19.15
N ILE A 466 -4.33 12.61 19.58
CA ILE A 466 -4.15 12.28 20.99
C ILE A 466 -2.78 12.72 21.49
N THR A 467 -2.66 13.01 22.80
CA THR A 467 -1.36 13.24 23.45
C THR A 467 -0.74 11.94 23.95
N ASP A 468 0.57 11.96 24.24
CA ASP A 468 1.25 10.80 24.83
C ASP A 468 0.64 10.44 26.20
N GLU A 469 0.25 11.44 27.00
CA GLU A 469 -0.43 11.23 28.29
C GLU A 469 -1.79 10.53 28.14
N GLU A 470 -2.53 10.82 27.07
CA GLU A 470 -3.81 10.15 26.79
C GLU A 470 -3.60 8.67 26.43
N PHE A 471 -2.55 8.35 25.67
CA PHE A 471 -2.19 6.96 25.36
C PHE A 471 -1.65 6.21 26.57
N ASP A 472 -0.78 6.83 27.36
CA ASP A 472 -0.25 6.23 28.59
C ASP A 472 -1.37 6.00 29.63
N ALA A 473 -2.32 6.93 29.74
CA ALA A 473 -3.51 6.75 30.56
C ALA A 473 -4.39 5.58 30.09
N ALA A 474 -4.53 5.38 28.76
CA ALA A 474 -5.21 4.23 28.19
C ALA A 474 -4.52 2.91 28.55
N LEU A 475 -3.18 2.86 28.42
CA LEU A 475 -2.38 1.69 28.78
C LEU A 475 -2.46 1.40 30.29
N ALA A 476 -2.36 2.43 31.13
CA ALA A 476 -2.52 2.31 32.58
C ALA A 476 -3.91 1.81 32.96
N ALA A 477 -4.96 2.28 32.29
CA ALA A 477 -6.33 1.80 32.49
C ALA A 477 -6.49 0.32 32.12
N ALA A 478 -5.88 -0.12 31.01
CA ALA A 478 -5.88 -1.53 30.61
C ALA A 478 -5.18 -2.42 31.65
N ARG A 479 -4.01 -2.01 32.14
CA ARG A 479 -3.28 -2.71 33.20
C ARG A 479 -4.04 -2.73 34.52
N ALA A 480 -4.63 -1.61 34.92
CA ALA A 480 -5.42 -1.51 36.15
C ALA A 480 -6.70 -2.38 36.10
N ALA A 481 -7.26 -2.61 34.91
CA ALA A 481 -8.37 -3.54 34.71
C ALA A 481 -7.92 -5.02 34.78
N GLY A 482 -6.62 -5.31 34.75
CA GLY A 482 -6.07 -6.66 34.82
C GLY A 482 -5.89 -7.34 33.45
N LEU A 483 -5.99 -6.58 32.35
CA LEU A 483 -5.60 -7.06 31.03
C LEU A 483 -4.08 -7.14 30.94
N HIS A 484 -3.56 -8.11 30.19
CA HIS A 484 -2.12 -8.33 30.06
C HIS A 484 -1.64 -8.68 28.64
N ARG A 485 -2.56 -8.85 27.67
CA ARG A 485 -2.26 -9.18 26.27
C ARG A 485 -2.54 -7.97 25.39
N PHE A 486 -1.47 -7.26 25.03
CA PHE A 486 -1.52 -6.10 24.17
C PHE A 486 -0.27 -6.08 23.30
N ASP A 487 -0.38 -5.48 22.11
CA ASP A 487 0.78 -5.22 21.26
C ASP A 487 1.82 -4.39 22.05
N PRO A 488 3.11 -4.69 21.92
CA PRO A 488 4.12 -3.76 22.39
C PRO A 488 3.88 -2.42 21.66
N PRO A 489 3.91 -1.28 22.37
CA PRO A 489 3.74 0.02 21.75
C PRO A 489 4.61 0.12 20.48
N ARG A 490 4.07 0.64 19.37
CA ARG A 490 4.83 0.87 18.12
C ARG A 490 6.15 1.65 18.36
N ARG A 491 6.22 2.43 19.44
CA ARG A 491 7.44 3.09 19.94
C ARG A 491 8.51 2.13 20.50
N LEU A 492 8.15 0.99 21.09
CA LEU A 492 9.10 0.00 21.66
C LEU A 492 9.75 -0.89 20.58
N ALA A 493 9.05 -1.22 19.50
CA ALA A 493 9.65 -1.91 18.35
C ALA A 493 10.72 -1.06 17.64
N ARG A 494 10.56 0.27 17.62
CA ARG A 494 11.59 1.21 17.11
C ARG A 494 12.80 1.35 18.04
N LEU A 495 12.67 1.04 19.32
CA LEU A 495 13.77 1.07 20.30
C LEU A 495 14.52 -0.26 20.39
N ALA A 496 13.85 -1.38 20.11
CA ALA A 496 14.46 -2.73 20.08
C ALA A 496 15.23 -3.03 18.78
N ALA A 497 15.10 -2.17 17.77
CA ALA A 497 15.82 -2.25 16.49
C ALA A 497 17.00 -1.27 16.39
N ARG A 498 17.49 -0.76 17.53
CA ARG A 498 18.76 0.00 17.62
C ARG A 498 19.88 -0.86 18.17
#